data_AF-A0A2D1U5Q0-F1
#
_entry.id   AF-A0A2D1U5Q0-F1
#
_cell.length_a   1.000
_cell.length_b   1.000
_cell.length_c   1.000
_cell.angle_alpha   90.00
_cell.angle_beta   90.00
_cell.angle_gamma   90.00
#
_symmetry.space_group_name_H-M   'P 1'
#
loop_
_entity.id
_entity.type
_entity.pdbx_description
1 polymer ?
#
loop_
_entity_poly.entity_id
_entity_poly.type
_entity_poly.pdbx_seq_one_letter_code
_entity_poly.pdbx_strand_id
1 'polypeptide(L)'
;MKLYLFISFFCLSSRLFGQTTPDSTQVTEFTTENVKFKSAGITLSGTIFKPKHPQASLVLVHGSGQEKRMIKMATFLATKGIAVLTYDKRGAGESGGIYAGPEVATNNIDHNCGGKD
;
A
#
# COMPACT_ATOMS: atom_id res chain seq x y z
N MET A 1 50.72 -41.23 15.26
CA MET A 1 49.95 -40.67 14.12
C MET A 1 48.67 -40.05 14.67
N LYS A 2 48.39 -38.79 14.31
CA LYS A 2 47.41 -37.91 14.97
C LYS A 2 45.97 -38.33 14.62
N LEU A 3 45.19 -38.73 15.65
CA LEU A 3 43.77 -39.09 15.55
C LEU A 3 42.83 -37.88 15.34
N TYR A 4 43.34 -36.66 15.51
CA TYR A 4 42.56 -35.42 15.43
C TYR A 4 42.19 -34.96 14.01
N LEU A 5 42.75 -35.59 12.96
CA LEU A 5 42.49 -35.15 11.59
C LEU A 5 41.15 -35.64 11.02
N PHE A 6 40.54 -36.68 11.60
CA PHE A 6 39.24 -37.21 11.13
C PHE A 6 38.02 -36.53 11.74
N ILE A 7 38.16 -35.88 12.90
CA ILE A 7 37.03 -35.20 13.58
C ILE A 7 36.74 -33.83 12.95
N SER A 8 37.72 -33.23 12.26
CA SER A 8 37.55 -31.92 11.60
C SER A 8 36.78 -31.98 10.28
N PHE A 9 36.60 -33.14 9.65
CA PHE A 9 35.97 -33.23 8.32
C PHE A 9 34.44 -33.41 8.39
N PHE A 10 33.90 -33.84 9.54
CA PHE A 10 32.46 -34.11 9.68
C PHE A 10 31.63 -32.87 10.06
N CYS A 11 32.27 -31.77 10.48
CA CYS A 11 31.58 -30.52 10.80
C CYS A 11 31.41 -29.56 9.62
N LEU A 12 32.04 -29.82 8.47
CA LEU A 12 31.96 -28.91 7.32
C LEU A 12 30.88 -29.28 6.30
N SER A 13 30.22 -30.44 6.44
CA SER A 13 29.17 -30.90 5.51
C SER A 13 27.74 -30.55 5.93
N SER A 14 27.50 -30.06 7.15
CA SER A 14 26.13 -29.80 7.64
C SER A 14 25.55 -28.42 7.29
N ARG A 15 26.26 -27.59 6.51
CA ARG A 15 25.78 -26.26 6.06
C ARG A 15 25.09 -26.30 4.69
N LEU A 16 24.33 -27.35 4.40
CA LEU A 16 23.41 -27.40 3.25
C LEU A 16 22.02 -27.93 3.65
N PHE A 17 21.47 -27.40 4.74
CA PHE A 17 20.02 -27.28 4.82
C PHE A 17 19.64 -25.91 4.26
N GLY A 18 19.49 -25.84 2.94
CA GLY A 18 18.71 -24.77 2.35
C GLY A 18 17.30 -24.90 2.93
N GLN A 19 16.92 -23.97 3.82
CA GLN A 19 15.53 -23.81 4.19
C GLN A 19 14.81 -23.33 2.93
N THR A 20 14.16 -24.23 2.21
CA THR A 20 12.94 -23.87 1.49
C THR A 20 11.91 -23.56 2.57
N THR A 21 11.87 -22.31 3.02
CA THR A 21 10.67 -21.82 3.69
C THR A 21 9.52 -22.10 2.72
N PRO A 22 8.50 -22.90 3.10
CA PRO A 22 7.31 -22.95 2.29
C PRO A 22 6.87 -21.50 2.12
N ASP A 23 6.72 -21.06 0.86
CA ASP A 23 6.17 -19.76 0.54
C ASP A 23 4.80 -19.73 1.21
N SER A 24 4.78 -19.17 2.41
CA SER A 24 3.59 -19.11 3.22
C SER A 24 2.79 -18.03 2.52
N THR A 25 1.86 -18.46 1.68
CA THR A 25 0.71 -17.68 1.24
C THR A 25 -0.12 -17.33 2.48
N GLN A 26 0.49 -16.57 3.39
CA GLN A 26 -0.19 -15.87 4.46
C GLN A 26 -1.04 -14.84 3.74
N VAL A 27 -2.33 -15.13 3.65
CA VAL A 27 -3.32 -14.09 3.42
C VAL A 27 -3.13 -13.15 4.60
N THR A 28 -2.38 -12.06 4.39
CA THR A 28 -2.08 -11.10 5.45
C THR A 28 -3.40 -10.44 5.81
N GLU A 29 -4.01 -10.91 6.89
CA GLU A 29 -5.23 -10.31 7.42
C GLU A 29 -4.91 -8.90 7.92
N PHE A 30 -5.67 -7.93 7.40
CA PHE A 30 -5.65 -6.55 7.84
C PHE A 30 -7.07 -6.14 8.28
N THR A 31 -7.15 -5.22 9.22
CA THR A 31 -8.42 -4.60 9.61
C THR A 31 -8.61 -3.26 8.91
N THR A 32 -9.85 -2.80 8.82
CA THR A 32 -10.19 -1.47 8.32
C THR A 32 -10.86 -0.64 9.40
N GLU A 33 -10.53 0.63 9.46
CA GLU A 33 -11.11 1.59 10.40
C GLU A 33 -11.41 2.90 9.68
N ASN A 34 -12.67 3.35 9.72
CA ASN A 34 -13.02 4.68 9.21
C ASN A 34 -12.62 5.74 10.22
N VAL A 35 -11.92 6.78 9.75
CA VAL A 35 -11.41 7.86 10.58
C VAL A 35 -11.85 9.22 10.05
N LYS A 36 -12.03 10.17 10.96
CA LYS A 36 -12.25 11.58 10.64
C LYS A 36 -11.27 12.43 11.42
N PHE A 37 -10.64 13.40 10.76
CA PHE A 37 -9.66 14.29 11.38
C PHE A 37 -9.81 15.72 10.86
N LYS A 38 -9.43 16.71 11.68
CA LYS A 38 -9.49 18.13 11.29
C LYS A 38 -8.17 18.55 10.65
N SER A 39 -8.25 19.30 9.55
CA SER A 39 -7.13 19.95 8.89
C SER A 39 -7.56 21.31 8.35
N ALA A 40 -6.88 22.38 8.79
CA ALA A 40 -7.19 23.77 8.43
C ALA A 40 -8.71 24.09 8.49
N GLY A 41 -9.33 23.79 9.64
CA GLY A 41 -10.75 24.04 9.90
C GLY A 41 -11.73 23.08 9.22
N ILE A 42 -11.27 22.18 8.35
CA ILE A 42 -12.11 21.23 7.62
C ILE A 42 -11.96 19.82 8.20
N THR A 43 -13.09 19.13 8.36
CA THR A 43 -13.09 17.69 8.68
C THR A 43 -12.86 16.89 7.41
N LEU A 44 -11.78 16.11 7.40
CA LEU A 44 -11.46 15.17 6.34
C LEU A 44 -11.83 13.75 6.76
N SER A 45 -12.35 12.98 5.82
CA SER A 45 -12.80 11.61 6.01
C SER A 45 -11.82 10.64 5.34
N GLY A 46 -11.44 9.58 6.05
CA GLY A 46 -10.48 8.59 5.59
C GLY A 46 -10.73 7.20 6.15
N THR A 47 -9.90 6.26 5.72
CA THR A 47 -9.93 4.86 6.15
C THR A 47 -8.49 4.39 6.37
N ILE A 48 -8.24 3.76 7.51
CA ILE A 48 -6.98 3.10 7.85
C ILE A 48 -7.13 1.62 7.52
N PHE A 49 -6.17 1.07 6.79
CA PHE A 49 -5.98 -0.36 6.52
C PHE A 49 -4.78 -0.80 7.36
N LYS A 50 -5.01 -1.63 8.37
CA LYS A 50 -4.02 -1.97 9.39
C LYS A 50 -3.74 -3.48 9.41
N PRO A 51 -2.60 -3.92 8.87
CA PRO A 51 -2.11 -5.27 9.08
C PRO A 51 -1.86 -5.54 10.57
N LYS A 52 -1.93 -6.80 11.00
CA LYS A 52 -1.65 -7.19 12.40
C LYS A 52 -0.25 -6.78 12.87
N HIS A 53 0.74 -6.90 11.98
CA HIS A 53 2.14 -6.57 12.22
C HIS A 53 2.69 -5.70 11.08
N PRO A 54 2.45 -4.37 11.10
CA PRO A 54 2.85 -3.50 10.02
C PRO A 54 4.37 -3.32 10.00
N GLN A 55 4.96 -3.49 8.81
CA GLN A 55 6.39 -3.29 8.55
C GLN A 55 6.72 -1.83 8.19
N ALA A 56 5.74 -1.12 7.63
CA ALA A 56 5.81 0.27 7.26
C ALA A 56 4.41 0.91 7.27
N SER A 57 4.36 2.24 7.11
CA SER A 57 3.13 3.01 6.99
C SER A 57 3.17 3.95 5.80
N LEU A 58 2.05 4.11 5.10
CA LEU A 58 1.89 4.99 3.94
C LEU A 58 0.62 5.85 4.08
N VAL A 59 0.71 7.11 3.67
CA VAL A 59 -0.48 7.95 3.42
C VAL A 59 -0.71 8.02 1.91
N LEU A 60 -1.87 7.53 1.47
CA LEU A 60 -2.23 7.45 0.06
C LEU A 60 -3.41 8.37 -0.25
N VAL A 61 -3.18 9.32 -1.16
CA VAL A 61 -4.18 10.34 -1.54
C VAL A 61 -4.45 10.25 -3.03
N HIS A 62 -5.73 10.38 -3.40
CA HIS A 62 -6.15 10.32 -4.81
C HIS A 62 -5.62 11.53 -5.63
N GLY A 63 -5.59 11.34 -6.95
CA GLY A 63 -5.10 12.32 -7.93
C GLY A 63 -6.01 13.54 -8.11
N SER A 64 -5.81 14.32 -9.17
CA SER A 64 -6.64 15.47 -9.53
C SER A 64 -8.12 15.10 -9.68
N GLY A 65 -9.01 16.07 -9.49
CA GLY A 65 -10.46 15.90 -9.58
C GLY A 65 -11.13 15.56 -8.24
N GLN A 66 -12.46 15.50 -8.28
CA GLN A 66 -13.30 15.00 -7.18
C GLN A 66 -13.34 13.46 -7.18
N GLU A 67 -12.17 12.84 -7.21
CA GLU A 67 -12.00 11.39 -7.19
C GLU A 67 -12.24 10.81 -5.79
N LYS A 68 -12.57 9.52 -5.74
CA LYS A 68 -12.73 8.76 -4.49
C LYS A 68 -11.40 8.18 -4.01
N ARG A 69 -11.35 7.76 -2.73
CA ARG A 69 -10.18 7.07 -2.13
C ARG A 69 -9.72 5.86 -2.95
N MET A 70 -8.41 5.63 -2.96
CA MET A 70 -7.76 4.53 -3.70
C MET A 70 -7.82 3.19 -2.95
N ILE A 71 -9.03 2.69 -2.66
CA ILE A 71 -9.26 1.50 -1.81
C ILE A 71 -8.52 0.26 -2.33
N LYS A 72 -8.53 0.01 -3.65
CA LYS A 72 -7.86 -1.15 -4.24
C LYS A 72 -6.35 -1.17 -3.96
N MET A 73 -5.70 -0.01 -4.06
CA MET A 73 -4.27 0.12 -3.79
C MET A 73 -3.98 0.02 -2.28
N ALA A 74 -4.81 0.64 -1.43
CA ALA A 74 -4.68 0.53 0.02
C ALA A 74 -4.80 -0.94 0.49
N THR A 75 -5.80 -1.67 -0.03
CA THR A 75 -5.96 -3.12 0.21
C THR A 75 -4.73 -3.90 -0.25
N PHE A 76 -4.23 -3.65 -1.46
CA PHE A 76 -3.05 -4.36 -1.97
C PHE A 76 -1.81 -4.13 -1.09
N LEU A 77 -1.56 -2.89 -0.66
CA LEU A 77 -0.42 -2.59 0.20
C LEU A 77 -0.59 -3.19 1.61
N ALA A 78 -1.82 -3.20 2.14
CA ALA A 78 -2.13 -3.83 3.42
C ALA A 78 -1.91 -5.36 3.38
N THR A 79 -2.27 -6.04 2.28
CA THR A 79 -1.93 -7.47 2.12
C THR A 79 -0.43 -7.71 1.98
N LYS A 80 0.38 -6.67 1.75
CA LYS A 80 1.86 -6.73 1.77
C LYS A 80 2.48 -6.26 3.09
N GLY A 81 1.69 -6.10 4.15
CA GLY A 81 2.19 -5.75 5.48
C GLY A 81 2.45 -4.25 5.67
N ILE A 82 1.93 -3.38 4.80
CA ILE A 82 2.06 -1.93 4.90
C ILE A 82 0.74 -1.36 5.45
N ALA A 83 0.79 -0.63 6.57
CA ALA A 83 -0.37 0.11 7.05
C ALA A 83 -0.66 1.31 6.13
N VAL A 84 -1.90 1.50 5.71
CA VAL A 84 -2.26 2.59 4.80
C VAL A 84 -3.36 3.44 5.38
N LEU A 85 -3.13 4.75 5.47
CA LEU A 85 -4.20 5.73 5.59
C LEU A 85 -4.51 6.25 4.18
N THR A 86 -5.74 6.07 3.71
CA THR A 86 -6.24 6.79 2.54
C THR A 86 -7.39 7.69 2.93
N TYR A 87 -7.44 8.91 2.39
CA TYR A 87 -8.46 9.89 2.75
C TYR A 87 -8.93 10.68 1.53
N ASP A 88 -10.15 11.22 1.61
CA ASP A 88 -10.66 12.12 0.58
C ASP A 88 -10.07 13.51 0.77
N LYS A 89 -9.56 14.12 -0.30
CA LYS A 89 -9.09 15.51 -0.23
C LYS A 89 -10.23 16.47 0.09
N ARG A 90 -9.87 17.70 0.45
CA ARG A 90 -10.84 18.80 0.64
C ARG A 90 -11.80 18.90 -0.54
N GLY A 91 -13.10 18.91 -0.25
CA GLY A 91 -14.17 19.03 -1.24
C GLY A 91 -14.32 17.82 -2.17
N ALA A 92 -13.74 16.67 -1.84
CA ALA A 92 -13.95 15.41 -2.55
C ALA A 92 -14.54 14.36 -1.61
N GLY A 93 -15.25 13.38 -2.17
CA GLY A 93 -15.84 12.26 -1.43
C GLY A 93 -16.65 12.70 -0.21
N GLU A 94 -16.31 12.16 0.96
CA GLU A 94 -16.97 12.44 2.25
C GLU A 94 -16.23 13.50 3.07
N SER A 95 -15.19 14.12 2.52
CA SER A 95 -14.47 15.22 3.16
C SER A 95 -15.22 16.54 2.96
N GLY A 96 -15.21 17.38 3.98
CA GLY A 96 -15.81 18.71 3.90
C GLY A 96 -15.00 19.69 3.04
N GLY A 97 -15.48 20.94 3.01
CA GLY A 97 -14.83 22.04 2.30
C GLY A 97 -15.18 22.09 0.81
N ILE A 98 -14.50 22.99 0.09
CA ILE A 98 -14.72 23.23 -1.34
C ILE A 98 -13.50 22.72 -2.12
N TYR A 99 -13.75 22.04 -3.23
CA TYR A 99 -12.70 21.57 -4.13
C TYR A 99 -12.08 22.76 -4.86
N ALA A 100 -10.75 22.89 -4.79
CA ALA A 100 -10.01 24.05 -5.28
C ALA A 100 -9.20 23.74 -6.56
N GLY A 101 -9.73 22.89 -7.43
CA GLY A 101 -9.13 22.60 -8.74
C GLY A 101 -10.07 22.99 -9.87
N PRO A 102 -9.55 23.16 -11.10
CA PRO A 102 -10.42 23.24 -12.26
C PRO A 102 -11.32 22.00 -12.30
N GLU A 103 -12.54 22.15 -12.81
CA GLU A 103 -13.32 20.98 -13.22
C GLU A 103 -12.44 20.20 -14.17
N VAL A 104 -12.05 18.99 -13.76
CA VAL A 104 -11.20 18.15 -14.58
C VAL A 104 -12.08 17.68 -15.74
N ALA A 105 -12.03 18.41 -16.85
CA ALA A 105 -12.44 17.85 -18.12
C ALA A 105 -11.71 16.51 -18.30
N THR A 106 -12.36 15.50 -18.88
CA THR A 106 -11.78 14.19 -19.13
C THR A 106 -10.67 14.30 -20.18
N ASN A 107 -9.52 14.85 -19.80
CA ASN A 107 -8.31 14.95 -20.61
C ASN A 107 -7.55 13.63 -20.68
N ASN A 108 -8.22 12.52 -20.34
CA ASN A 108 -7.86 11.19 -20.79
C ASN A 108 -8.11 11.16 -22.31
N ILE A 109 -7.11 11.59 -23.09
CA ILE A 109 -6.95 11.45 -24.55
C ILE A 109 -8.29 11.24 -25.29
N ASP A 110 -8.80 12.29 -25.91
CA ASP A 110 -9.77 12.11 -26.97
C ASP A 110 -9.19 11.13 -28.00
N HIS A 111 -9.90 10.05 -28.31
CA HIS A 111 -9.47 9.07 -29.32
C HIS A 111 -9.45 9.65 -30.74
N ASN A 112 -9.58 10.97 -30.89
CA ASN A 112 -9.86 11.66 -32.12
C ASN A 112 -8.84 12.77 -32.43
N CYS A 113 -7.55 12.47 -32.23
CA CYS A 113 -6.51 13.03 -33.10
C CYS A 113 -6.60 12.37 -34.49
N GLY A 114 -7.76 12.51 -35.15
CA GLY A 114 -7.94 12.24 -36.57
C GLY A 114 -7.75 13.55 -37.32
N GLY A 115 -6.80 13.55 -38.26
CA GLY A 115 -6.36 14.73 -39.01
C GLY A 115 -7.50 15.58 -39.55
N LYS A 116 -7.34 16.90 -39.41
CA LYS A 116 -7.99 17.84 -40.31
C LYS A 116 -7.05 18.05 -41.47
N ASP A 117 -7.42 17.47 -42.59
CA ASP A 117 -7.07 17.98 -43.92
C ASP A 117 -7.89 19.26 -44.17
#